data_AF-A0A8J6W924-F1
#
_entry.id   AF-A0A8J6W924-F1
#
_cell.length_a   1.000
_cell.length_b   1.000
_cell.length_c   1.000
_cell.angle_alpha   90.00
_cell.angle_beta   90.00
_cell.angle_gamma   90.00
#
_symmetry.space_group_name_H-M   'P 1'
#
loop_
_entity.id
_entity.type
_entity.pdbx_description
1 polymer ?
#
loop_
_entity_poly.entity_id
_entity_poly.type
_entity_poly.pdbx_seq_one_letter_code
_entity_poly.pdbx_strand_id
1 'polypeptide(L)'
;MLIYYAAAVFFNLCLTAQVLTVGLAYFYNPTWWNLHVWLVRGYGGLSLFLLVGAWYLPLPQRIKALATGLPVLLGLQFLTIHFQMPFSAPIPLAVLHPLIGFSLFSASTTLVHRMRHIVWPQTAT
;
A
#
# COMPACT_ATOMS: atom_id res chain seq x y z
N MET A 1 -7.11 13.68 13.08
CA MET A 1 -5.65 13.70 12.88
C MET A 1 -4.98 12.45 13.45
N LEU A 2 -5.02 12.20 14.77
CA LEU A 2 -4.38 11.03 15.40
C LEU A 2 -4.91 9.68 14.88
N ILE A 3 -6.23 9.50 14.81
CA ILE A 3 -6.85 8.26 14.29
C ILE A 3 -6.41 7.97 12.85
N TYR A 4 -6.38 9.02 12.01
CA TYR A 4 -5.91 8.91 10.63
C TYR A 4 -4.44 8.49 10.55
N TYR A 5 -3.58 9.09 11.40
CA TYR A 5 -2.18 8.71 11.49
C TYR A 5 -2.00 7.27 11.96
N ALA A 6 -2.72 6.84 13.00
CA ALA A 6 -2.69 5.46 13.48
C ALA A 6 -3.13 4.46 12.40
N ALA A 7 -4.19 4.79 11.65
CA ALA A 7 -4.63 3.99 10.51
C ALA A 7 -3.56 3.91 9.40
N ALA A 8 -2.87 5.03 9.10
CA ALA A 8 -1.80 5.04 8.11
C ALA A 8 -0.59 4.19 8.55
N VAL A 9 -0.22 4.25 9.83
CA VAL A 9 0.84 3.41 10.42
C VAL A 9 0.44 1.94 10.35
N PHE A 10 -0.77 1.59 10.76
CA PHE A 10 -1.26 0.21 10.72
C PHE A 10 -1.28 -0.34 9.28
N PHE A 11 -1.78 0.43 8.32
CA PHE A 11 -1.74 0.07 6.90
C PHE A 11 -0.30 -0.18 6.40
N ASN A 12 0.65 0.65 6.82
CA ASN A 12 2.07 0.48 6.48
C ASN A 12 2.66 -0.81 7.09
N LEU A 13 2.34 -1.12 8.35
CA LEU A 13 2.75 -2.38 8.98
C LEU A 13 2.17 -3.60 8.27
N CYS A 14 0.91 -3.53 7.82
CA CYS A 14 0.30 -4.58 7.01
C CYS A 14 1.07 -4.79 5.69
N LEU A 15 1.49 -3.72 5.02
CA LEU A 15 2.31 -3.81 3.81
C LEU A 15 3.70 -4.40 4.09
N THR A 16 4.34 -4.05 5.21
CA THR A 16 5.60 -4.68 5.64
C THR A 16 5.44 -6.19 5.81
N ALA A 17 4.37 -6.63 6.48
CA ALA A 17 4.05 -8.05 6.61
C ALA A 17 3.78 -8.70 5.24
N GLN A 18 3.14 -7.98 4.32
CA GLN A 18 2.92 -8.45 2.95
C GLN A 18 4.23 -8.68 2.18
N VAL A 19 5.19 -7.75 2.28
CA VAL A 19 6.51 -7.88 1.66
C VAL A 19 7.28 -9.07 2.25
N LEU A 20 7.20 -9.25 3.58
CA LEU A 20 7.79 -10.41 4.24
C LEU A 20 7.16 -11.73 3.74
N THR A 21 5.84 -11.80 3.68
CA THR A 21 5.12 -13.03 3.29
C THR A 21 5.33 -13.40 1.82
N VAL A 22 5.43 -12.44 0.90
CA VAL A 22 5.79 -12.75 -0.50
C VAL A 22 7.25 -13.20 -0.62
N GLY A 23 8.16 -12.60 0.16
CA GLY A 23 9.55 -13.06 0.25
C GLY A 23 9.65 -14.50 0.74
N LEU A 24 8.93 -14.84 1.83
CA LEU A 24 8.86 -16.21 2.34
C LEU A 24 8.23 -17.18 1.34
N ALA A 25 7.20 -16.74 0.60
CA ALA A 25 6.58 -17.56 -0.44
C ALA A 25 7.55 -17.91 -1.58
N TYR A 26 8.39 -16.94 -1.97
CA TYR A 26 9.35 -17.11 -3.05
C TYR A 26 10.61 -17.89 -2.63
N PHE A 27 11.19 -17.57 -1.46
CA PHE A 27 12.49 -18.11 -1.04
C PHE A 27 12.42 -19.33 -0.11
N TYR A 28 11.29 -19.57 0.56
CA TYR A 28 11.21 -20.59 1.62
C TYR A 28 10.10 -21.62 1.41
N ASN A 29 8.83 -21.20 1.41
CA ASN A 29 7.70 -22.12 1.30
C ASN A 29 6.51 -21.45 0.59
N PRO A 30 6.03 -21.98 -0.56
CA PRO A 30 4.98 -21.34 -1.36
C PRO A 30 3.63 -21.19 -0.63
N THR A 31 3.37 -21.94 0.44
CA THR A 31 2.13 -21.80 1.24
C THR A 31 1.96 -20.42 1.88
N TRP A 32 3.06 -19.67 2.10
CA TRP A 32 3.02 -18.28 2.58
C TRP A 32 2.27 -17.33 1.64
N TRP A 33 2.10 -17.70 0.36
CA TRP A 33 1.26 -16.97 -0.59
C TRP A 33 -0.19 -16.84 -0.11
N ASN A 34 -0.73 -17.88 0.55
CA ASN A 34 -2.09 -17.83 1.09
C ASN A 34 -2.21 -16.74 2.17
N LEU A 35 -1.20 -16.60 3.02
CA LEU A 35 -1.16 -15.55 4.04
C LEU A 35 -0.99 -14.16 3.40
N HIS A 36 -0.13 -14.05 2.37
CA HIS A 36 0.04 -12.82 1.59
C HIS A 36 -1.29 -12.33 0.99
N VAL A 37 -2.08 -13.23 0.40
CA VAL A 37 -3.40 -12.94 -0.17
C VAL A 37 -4.44 -12.66 0.93
N TRP A 38 -4.41 -13.39 2.05
CA TRP A 38 -5.33 -13.14 3.17
C TRP A 38 -5.12 -11.74 3.75
N LEU A 39 -3.86 -11.32 3.95
CA LEU A 39 -3.51 -9.99 4.46
C LEU A 39 -4.12 -8.90 3.58
N VAL A 40 -3.89 -8.92 2.26
CA VAL A 40 -4.37 -7.86 1.35
C VAL A 40 -5.89 -7.74 1.34
N ARG A 41 -6.60 -8.86 1.48
CA ARG A 41 -8.06 -8.88 1.58
C ARG A 41 -8.54 -8.29 2.91
N GLY A 42 -7.81 -8.55 4.00
CA GLY A 42 -8.12 -8.03 5.33
C GLY A 42 -7.97 -6.51 5.44
N TYR A 43 -6.82 -5.95 5.02
CA TYR A 43 -6.57 -4.51 5.14
C TYR A 43 -6.93 -3.71 3.89
N GLY A 44 -7.36 -4.33 2.78
CA GLY A 44 -7.65 -3.64 1.52
C GLY A 44 -8.63 -2.47 1.69
N GLY A 45 -9.68 -2.66 2.49
CA GLY A 45 -10.66 -1.60 2.81
C GLY A 45 -10.07 -0.41 3.57
N LEU A 46 -8.97 -0.59 4.30
CA LEU A 46 -8.27 0.48 5.00
C LEU A 46 -7.69 1.51 4.04
N SER A 47 -7.34 1.13 2.81
CA SER A 47 -6.90 2.07 1.77
C SER A 47 -8.02 3.06 1.38
N LEU A 48 -9.27 2.59 1.33
CA LEU A 48 -10.44 3.44 1.07
C LEU A 48 -10.75 4.33 2.28
N PHE A 49 -10.63 3.80 3.50
CA PHE A 49 -10.73 4.61 4.71
C PHE A 49 -9.69 5.75 4.73
N LEU A 50 -8.44 5.46 4.35
CA LEU A 50 -7.37 6.47 4.24
C LEU A 50 -7.62 7.48 3.12
N LEU A 51 -8.18 7.07 1.99
CA LEU A 51 -8.59 7.97 0.92
C LEU A 51 -9.68 8.93 1.42
N VAL A 52 -10.77 8.37 1.94
CA VAL A 52 -11.93 9.14 2.43
C VAL A 52 -11.51 10.09 3.54
N GLY A 53 -10.76 9.60 4.53
CA GLY A 53 -10.23 10.41 5.62
C GLY A 53 -9.31 11.54 5.13
N ALA A 54 -8.52 11.33 4.06
CA ALA A 54 -7.65 12.37 3.51
C ALA A 54 -8.45 13.55 2.93
N TRP A 55 -9.59 13.27 2.31
CA TRP A 55 -10.45 14.29 1.70
C TRP A 55 -11.36 15.00 2.71
N TYR A 56 -11.74 14.33 3.80
CA TYR A 56 -12.48 14.95 4.90
C TYR A 56 -11.63 15.85 5.81
N LEU A 57 -10.34 15.56 5.96
CA LEU A 57 -9.44 16.36 6.79
C LEU A 57 -8.81 17.52 6.00
N PRO A 58 -8.44 18.64 6.67
CA PRO A 58 -7.76 19.77 6.04
C PRO A 58 -6.27 19.44 5.79
N LEU A 59 -6.00 18.40 5.01
CA LEU A 59 -4.65 17.91 4.71
C LEU A 59 -4.09 18.52 3.42
N PRO A 60 -2.77 18.73 3.33
CA PRO A 60 -2.10 19.17 2.12
C PRO A 60 -2.37 18.27 0.91
N GLN A 61 -2.43 18.86 -0.29
CA GLN A 61 -2.70 18.14 -1.54
C GLN A 61 -1.76 16.96 -1.78
N ARG A 62 -0.49 17.06 -1.33
CA ARG A 62 0.48 15.96 -1.43
C ARG A 62 0.05 14.72 -0.63
N ILE A 63 -0.54 14.90 0.56
CA ILE A 63 -1.05 13.78 1.37
C ILE A 63 -2.31 13.19 0.74
N LYS A 64 -3.21 14.03 0.21
CA LYS A 64 -4.40 13.58 -0.54
C LYS A 64 -4.01 12.75 -1.76
N ALA A 65 -3.00 13.19 -2.51
CA ALA A 65 -2.48 12.46 -3.66
C ALA A 65 -1.89 11.10 -3.26
N LEU A 66 -1.09 11.04 -2.18
CA LEU A 66 -0.57 9.77 -1.65
C LEU A 66 -1.70 8.82 -1.23
N ALA A 67 -2.68 9.32 -0.47
CA ALA A 67 -3.82 8.54 0.00
C ALA A 67 -4.70 8.04 -1.16
N THR A 68 -4.85 8.84 -2.23
CA THR A 68 -5.55 8.43 -3.47
C THR A 68 -4.75 7.39 -4.24
N GLY A 69 -3.43 7.48 -4.25
CA GLY A 69 -2.56 6.48 -4.87
C GLY A 69 -2.68 5.09 -4.24
N LEU A 70 -2.96 4.99 -2.93
CA LEU A 70 -3.03 3.69 -2.23
C LEU A 70 -4.07 2.71 -2.83
N PRO A 71 -5.37 3.05 -2.93
CA PRO A 71 -6.36 2.16 -3.53
C PRO A 71 -6.12 1.94 -5.03
N VAL A 72 -5.60 2.94 -5.75
CA VAL A 72 -5.25 2.79 -7.17
C VAL A 72 -4.15 1.74 -7.35
N LEU A 73 -3.06 1.85 -6.59
CA LEU A 73 -1.95 0.90 -6.65
C LEU A 73 -2.36 -0.49 -6.17
N LEU A 74 -3.21 -0.60 -5.15
CA LEU A 74 -3.79 -1.89 -4.74
C LEU A 74 -4.63 -2.50 -5.87
N GLY A 75 -5.51 -1.71 -6.49
CA GLY A 75 -6.31 -2.15 -7.63
C GLY A 75 -5.42 -2.64 -8.78
N LEU A 76 -4.39 -1.88 -9.14
CA LEU A 76 -3.43 -2.26 -10.18
C LEU A 76 -2.67 -3.55 -9.84
N GLN A 77 -2.30 -3.78 -8.56
CA GLN A 77 -1.72 -5.07 -8.15
C GLN A 77 -2.66 -6.24 -8.37
N PHE A 78 -3.94 -6.08 -8.00
CA PHE A 78 -4.97 -7.09 -8.26
C PHE A 78 -5.15 -7.36 -9.74
N LEU A 79 -5.18 -6.30 -10.57
CA LEU A 79 -5.32 -6.45 -12.02
C LEU A 79 -4.11 -7.19 -12.61
N THR A 80 -2.89 -6.78 -12.28
CA THR A 80 -1.66 -7.34 -12.87
C THR A 80 -1.38 -8.79 -12.48
N ILE A 81 -1.85 -9.25 -11.32
CA ILE A 81 -1.67 -10.65 -10.90
C ILE A 81 -2.77 -11.59 -11.43
N HIS A 82 -4.00 -11.09 -11.67
CA HIS A 82 -5.11 -11.91 -12.17
C HIS A 82 -5.28 -11.84 -13.69
N PHE A 83 -4.95 -10.72 -14.33
CA PHE A 83 -4.94 -10.60 -15.78
C PHE A 83 -3.59 -11.06 -16.33
N GLN A 84 -3.37 -12.37 -16.32
CA GLN A 84 -2.47 -13.00 -17.29
C GLN A 84 -3.15 -12.92 -18.65
N MET A 85 -2.97 -11.81 -19.37
CA MET A 85 -3.53 -11.66 -20.71
C MET A 85 -3.05 -12.84 -21.58
N PRO A 86 -3.95 -13.68 -22.11
CA PRO A 86 -3.58 -14.63 -23.14
C PRO A 86 -3.31 -13.81 -24.41
N PHE A 87 -2.19 -14.10 -25.08
CA PHE A 87 -1.71 -13.47 -26.31
C PHE A 87 -0.86 -12.18 -26.19
N SER A 88 0.43 -12.32 -26.54
CA SER A 88 1.24 -11.34 -27.28
C SER A 88 1.89 -10.15 -26.56
N ALA A 89 1.98 -10.11 -25.23
CA ALA A 89 2.80 -9.10 -24.55
C ALA A 89 4.27 -9.57 -24.43
N PRO A 90 5.28 -8.81 -24.92
CA PRO A 90 6.69 -9.19 -24.83
C PRO A 90 7.27 -9.17 -23.41
N ILE A 91 6.51 -8.71 -22.42
CA ILE A 91 6.87 -8.69 -21.00
C ILE A 91 5.72 -9.33 -20.20
N PRO A 92 5.96 -10.33 -19.34
CA PRO A 92 4.92 -10.86 -18.48
C PRO A 92 4.40 -9.74 -17.57
N LEU A 93 3.11 -9.38 -17.66
CA LEU A 93 2.49 -8.36 -16.78
C LEU A 93 2.71 -8.67 -15.29
N ALA A 94 2.94 -9.94 -14.95
CA ALA A 94 3.33 -10.38 -13.62
C ALA A 94 4.59 -9.69 -13.07
N VAL A 95 5.53 -9.25 -13.92
CA VAL A 95 6.73 -8.50 -13.50
C VAL A 95 6.36 -7.10 -12.97
N LEU A 96 5.23 -6.54 -13.39
CA LEU A 96 4.76 -5.25 -12.89
C LEU A 96 4.22 -5.35 -11.46
N HIS A 97 3.68 -6.50 -11.06
CA HIS A 97 3.12 -6.70 -9.73
C HIS A 97 4.10 -6.31 -8.59
N PRO A 98 5.35 -6.81 -8.54
CA PRO A 98 6.30 -6.39 -7.51
C PRO A 98 6.69 -4.90 -7.61
N LEU A 99 6.78 -4.32 -8.81
CA LEU A 99 7.07 -2.89 -8.98
C LEU A 99 5.94 -2.00 -8.42
N ILE A 100 4.69 -2.37 -8.66
CA ILE A 100 3.51 -1.73 -8.08
C ILE A 100 3.47 -2.00 -6.57
N GLY A 101 3.89 -3.19 -6.14
CA GLY A 101 4.20 -3.59 -4.75
C GLY A 101 5.06 -2.57 -4.02
N PHE A 102 6.26 -2.35 -4.53
CA PHE A 102 7.21 -1.39 -3.97
C PHE A 102 6.71 0.04 -4.04
N SER A 103 6.00 0.42 -5.10
CA SER A 103 5.39 1.75 -5.23
C SER A 103 4.33 1.99 -4.15
N LEU A 104 3.47 1.00 -3.89
CA LEU A 104 2.47 1.05 -2.82
C LEU A 104 3.12 1.16 -1.44
N PHE A 105 4.14 0.34 -1.18
CA PHE A 105 4.91 0.39 0.06
C PHE A 105 5.57 1.76 0.27
N SER A 106 6.24 2.29 -0.76
CA SER A 106 6.90 3.60 -0.72
C SER A 106 5.90 4.75 -0.50
N ALA A 107 4.77 4.74 -1.21
CA ALA A 107 3.70 5.72 -1.02
C ALA A 107 3.13 5.68 0.40
N SER A 108 2.90 4.48 0.94
CA SER A 108 2.42 4.27 2.32
C SER A 108 3.42 4.78 3.36
N THR A 109 4.71 4.44 3.22
CA THR A 109 5.78 4.91 4.13
C THR A 109 5.91 6.43 4.07
N THR A 110 5.81 7.01 2.87
CA THR A 110 5.83 8.47 2.68
C THR A 110 4.61 9.13 3.31
N LEU A 111 3.42 8.52 3.23
CA LEU A 111 2.21 9.01 3.86
C LEU A 111 2.38 9.07 5.39
N VAL A 112 2.87 7.99 6.00
CA VAL A 112 3.16 7.94 7.45
C VAL A 112 4.17 9.02 7.83
N HIS A 113 5.28 9.13 7.09
CA HIS A 113 6.30 10.13 7.36
C HIS A 113 5.74 11.56 7.31
N ARG A 114 4.94 11.89 6.29
CA ARG A 114 4.33 13.22 6.16
C ARG A 114 3.28 13.49 7.23
N MET A 115 2.45 12.50 7.57
CA MET A 115 1.47 12.64 8.64
C MET A 115 2.13 12.84 10.00
N ARG A 116 3.28 12.19 10.26
CA ARG A 116 4.05 12.39 11.49
C ARG A 116 4.42 13.86 11.69
N HIS A 117 4.87 14.57 10.65
CA HIS A 117 5.21 16.00 10.75
C HIS A 117 4.00 16.90 11.02
N ILE A 118 2.79 16.47 10.68
CA ILE A 118 1.55 17.20 10.98
C ILE A 118 1.13 16.96 12.42
N VAL A 119 1.23 15.73 12.90
CA VAL A 119 0.82 15.35 14.27
C VAL A 119 1.85 15.80 15.32
N TRP A 120 3.13 15.66 14.99
CA TRP A 120 4.28 16.14 15.78
C TRP A 120 5.07 17.17 14.96
N PRO A 121 4.62 18.42 14.91
CA PRO A 121 5.42 19.49 14.29
C PRO A 121 6.71 19.64 15.09
N GLN A 122 7.85 19.51 14.40
CA GLN A 122 9.14 19.81 15.01
C GLN A 122 9.19 21.33 15.24
N THR A 123 9.19 21.75 16.50
CA THR A 123 9.51 23.14 16.86
C THR A 123 10.98 23.36 16.56
N ALA A 124 11.29 24.17 15.55
CA ALA A 124 12.64 24.68 15.35
C ALA A 124 12.97 25.57 16.55
N THR A 125 13.80 25.05 17.47
CA THR A 125 14.47 25.81 18.51
C THR A 125 15.78 26.36 17.98
#